data_AF-A0A918VMR2-F1
#
_entry.id   AF-A0A918VMR2-F1
#
_cell.length_a   1.000
_cell.length_b   1.000
_cell.length_c   1.000
_cell.angle_alpha   90.00
_cell.angle_beta   90.00
_cell.angle_gamma   90.00
#
_symmetry.space_group_name_H-M   'P 1'
#
loop_
_entity.id
_entity.type
_entity.pdbx_description
1 polymer ?
#
loop_
_entity_poly.entity_id
_entity_poly.type
_entity_poly.pdbx_seq_one_letter_code
_entity_poly.pdbx_strand_id
1 'polypeptide(L)'
;MKDDKAQLYLGGPAVQYEDALVGNRAGLEKLKSAIDEAIENGESSVSLGDFIGVKCLSEKELREALKPENSTGSKIGFWLIGICFLFTVVIVWLASAQ
;
A
#
# COMPACT_ATOMS: atom_id res chain seq x y z
N MET A 1 -22.82 -30.29 -6.80
CA MET A 1 -21.51 -29.65 -6.53
C MET A 1 -21.62 -28.21 -6.99
N LYS A 2 -21.70 -27.27 -6.04
CA LYS A 2 -21.82 -25.84 -6.32
C LYS A 2 -20.44 -25.23 -6.06
N ASP A 3 -19.89 -24.59 -7.07
CA ASP A 3 -18.62 -23.85 -7.03
C ASP A 3 -18.62 -22.87 -5.87
N ASP A 4 -17.90 -23.21 -4.79
CA ASP A 4 -17.75 -22.37 -3.60
C ASP A 4 -16.55 -21.45 -3.82
N LYS A 5 -16.75 -20.46 -4.68
CA LYS A 5 -15.78 -19.38 -4.89
C LYS A 5 -15.68 -18.61 -3.58
N ALA A 6 -14.56 -18.73 -2.89
CA ALA A 6 -14.24 -17.96 -1.69
C ALA A 6 -14.22 -16.46 -2.04
N GLN A 7 -15.36 -15.79 -1.93
CA GLN A 7 -15.48 -14.36 -2.12
C GLN A 7 -15.12 -13.69 -0.78
N LEU A 8 -14.01 -12.94 -0.78
CA LEU A 8 -13.72 -12.01 0.29
C LEU A 8 -14.83 -10.95 0.28
N TYR A 9 -15.62 -10.91 1.35
CA TYR A 9 -16.58 -9.83 1.57
C TYR A 9 -15.79 -8.59 1.96
N LEU A 10 -15.77 -7.60 1.07
CA LEU A 10 -15.38 -6.23 1.40
C LEU A 10 -16.22 -5.80 2.62
N GLY A 11 -15.53 -5.34 3.66
CA GLY A 11 -16.14 -4.97 4.93
C GLY A 11 -17.28 -3.95 4.78
N GLY A 12 -18.11 -3.85 5.82
CA GLY A 12 -19.12 -2.79 5.92
C GLY A 12 -18.50 -1.39 5.90
N PRO A 13 -19.31 -0.31 5.99
CA PRO A 13 -18.96 1.07 5.64
C PRO A 13 -17.75 1.72 6.35
N ALA A 14 -17.06 0.99 7.24
CA ALA A 14 -15.81 1.37 7.90
C ALA A 14 -14.52 0.90 7.16
N VAL A 15 -14.60 0.31 5.95
CA VAL A 15 -13.44 -0.17 5.14
C VAL A 15 -12.35 0.88 4.90
N GLN A 16 -12.68 2.17 5.00
CA GLN A 16 -11.77 3.25 4.63
C GLN A 16 -10.73 3.58 5.71
N TYR A 17 -10.85 3.01 6.92
CA TYR A 17 -10.07 3.43 8.08
C TYR A 17 -9.39 2.31 8.85
N GLU A 18 -9.63 1.05 8.53
CA GLU A 18 -8.92 -0.07 9.13
C GLU A 18 -8.53 -1.06 8.03
N ASP A 19 -7.23 -1.40 7.95
CA ASP A 19 -6.70 -2.56 7.22
C ASP A 19 -7.22 -3.85 7.87
N ALA A 20 -8.54 -4.01 7.87
CA ALA A 20 -9.20 -5.11 8.52
C ALA A 20 -9.15 -6.30 7.54
N LEU A 21 -8.15 -7.16 7.72
CA LEU A 21 -8.18 -8.56 7.29
C LEU A 21 -9.35 -9.27 8.01
N VAL A 22 -10.59 -8.90 7.72
CA VAL A 22 -11.78 -9.62 8.20
C VAL A 22 -12.03 -10.79 7.25
N GLY A 23 -11.11 -11.75 7.27
CA GLY A 23 -11.27 -13.02 6.58
C GLY A 23 -12.36 -13.85 7.26
N ASN A 24 -13.24 -14.47 6.49
CA ASN A 24 -14.08 -15.54 7.01
C ASN A 24 -13.19 -16.67 7.59
N ARG A 25 -13.74 -17.54 8.43
CA ARG A 25 -12.96 -18.59 9.13
C ARG A 25 -12.13 -19.44 8.16
N ALA A 26 -12.68 -19.77 6.99
CA ALA A 26 -11.98 -20.53 5.95
C ALA A 26 -10.76 -19.77 5.37
N GLY A 27 -10.88 -18.46 5.18
CA GLY A 27 -9.78 -17.60 4.73
C GLY A 27 -8.68 -17.46 5.78
N LEU A 28 -9.05 -17.33 7.06
CA LEU A 28 -8.09 -17.30 8.17
C LEU A 28 -7.34 -18.63 8.32
N GLU A 29 -8.05 -19.77 8.18
CA GLU A 29 -7.42 -21.09 8.23
C GLU A 29 -6.46 -21.31 7.04
N LYS A 30 -6.82 -20.83 5.84
CA LYS A 30 -5.93 -20.84 4.67
C LYS A 30 -4.70 -19.95 4.87
N LEU A 31 -4.89 -18.74 5.41
CA LEU A 31 -3.77 -17.84 5.69
C LEU A 31 -2.83 -18.46 6.73
N LYS A 32 -3.38 -19.09 7.78
CA LYS A 32 -2.59 -19.81 8.77
C LYS A 32 -1.75 -20.91 8.13
N SER A 33 -2.36 -21.75 7.27
CA SER A 33 -1.63 -22.80 6.57
C SER A 33 -0.53 -22.26 5.67
N ALA A 34 -0.76 -21.12 5.01
CA ALA A 34 0.24 -20.46 4.17
C ALA A 34 1.39 -19.88 5.00
N ILE A 35 1.11 -19.38 6.21
CA ILE A 35 2.16 -18.94 7.16
C ILE A 35 3.00 -20.13 7.59
N ASP A 36 2.37 -21.24 7.99
CA ASP A 36 3.08 -22.45 8.41
C ASP A 36 3.98 -22.97 7.28
N GLU A 37 3.48 -22.99 6.03
CA GLU A 37 4.26 -23.37 4.85
C GLU A 37 5.40 -22.38 4.54
N ALA A 38 5.17 -21.08 4.68
CA ALA A 38 6.20 -20.06 4.47
C ALA A 38 7.30 -20.10 5.55
N ILE A 39 7.00 -20.55 6.77
CA ILE A 39 7.99 -20.76 7.83
C ILE A 39 8.91 -21.94 7.47
N GLU A 40 8.36 -23.02 6.91
CA GLU A 40 9.13 -24.20 6.52
C GLU A 40 9.91 -24.01 5.22
N ASN A 41 9.28 -23.41 4.20
CA ASN A 41 9.82 -23.33 2.83
C ASN A 41 10.37 -21.94 2.46
N GLY A 42 10.23 -20.95 3.34
CA GLY A 42 10.62 -19.56 3.12
C GLY A 42 9.55 -18.71 2.41
N GLU A 43 8.67 -19.31 1.61
CA GLU A 43 7.52 -18.66 0.98
C GLU A 43 6.36 -19.63 0.74
N SER A 44 5.15 -19.10 0.67
CA SER A 44 3.93 -19.81 0.30
C SER A 44 3.09 -18.92 -0.59
N SER A 45 2.62 -19.47 -1.72
CA SER A 45 1.68 -18.77 -2.59
C SER A 45 0.25 -19.11 -2.15
N VAL A 46 -0.50 -18.08 -1.73
CA VAL A 46 -1.90 -18.22 -1.35
C VAL A 46 -2.69 -17.12 -2.02
N SER A 47 -3.68 -17.50 -2.83
CA SER A 47 -4.56 -16.55 -3.50
C SER A 47 -5.76 -16.25 -2.61
N LEU A 48 -5.72 -15.08 -1.96
CA LEU A 48 -6.78 -14.51 -1.14
C LEU A 48 -7.14 -13.13 -1.71
N GLY A 49 -7.74 -13.11 -2.90
CA GLY A 49 -8.08 -11.87 -3.60
C GLY A 49 -6.82 -11.18 -4.14
N ASP A 50 -6.58 -9.95 -3.71
CA ASP A 50 -5.37 -9.18 -4.06
C ASP A 50 -4.12 -9.64 -3.28
N PHE A 51 -4.30 -10.50 -2.28
CA PHE A 51 -3.20 -11.11 -1.55
C PHE A 51 -2.73 -12.37 -2.29
N ILE A 52 -1.45 -12.38 -2.69
CA ILE A 52 -0.86 -13.38 -3.61
C ILE A 52 0.02 -14.42 -2.88
N GLY A 53 0.47 -14.12 -1.65
CA GLY A 53 1.34 -15.04 -0.91
C GLY A 53 1.90 -14.47 0.39
N VAL A 54 2.52 -15.36 1.16
CA VAL A 54 3.24 -15.08 2.40
C VAL A 54 4.71 -15.39 2.16
N LYS A 55 5.61 -14.47 2.51
CA LYS A 55 7.06 -14.69 2.47
C LYS A 55 7.65 -14.48 3.86
N CYS A 56 8.50 -15.41 4.29
CA CYS A 56 9.27 -15.24 5.51
C CYS A 56 10.41 -14.24 5.25
N LEU A 57 10.34 -13.07 5.86
CA LEU A 57 11.36 -12.04 5.71
C LEU A 57 12.47 -12.23 6.75
N SER A 58 13.72 -12.08 6.31
CA SER A 58 14.84 -11.92 7.23
C SER A 58 14.78 -10.55 7.94
N GLU A 59 15.47 -10.42 9.07
CA GLU A 59 15.50 -9.16 9.85
C GLU A 59 15.98 -7.95 9.02
N LYS A 60 16.82 -8.19 8.01
CA LYS A 60 17.31 -7.16 7.08
C LYS A 60 16.21 -6.72 6.09
N GLU A 61 15.53 -7.68 5.48
CA GLU A 61 14.42 -7.40 4.55
C GLU A 61 13.24 -6.73 5.27
N LEU A 62 12.95 -7.14 6.50
CA LEU A 62 11.92 -6.52 7.33
C LEU A 62 12.25 -5.05 7.62
N ARG A 63 13.50 -4.75 7.99
CA ARG A 63 13.95 -3.36 8.21
C ARG A 63 13.88 -2.51 6.95
N GLU A 64 14.11 -3.10 5.78
CA GLU A 64 14.04 -2.39 4.51
C GLU A 64 12.59 -2.14 4.06
N ALA A 65 11.70 -3.13 4.25
CA ALA A 65 10.26 -2.99 3.99
C ALA A 65 9.58 -1.99 4.95
N LEU A 66 10.06 -1.89 6.19
CA LEU A 66 9.57 -0.92 7.18
C LEU A 66 10.18 0.48 7.02
N LYS A 67 11.13 0.69 6.09
CA LYS A 67 11.60 2.06 5.84
C LYS A 67 10.44 2.85 5.26
N PRO A 68 10.03 3.96 5.90
CA PRO A 68 9.01 4.82 5.33
C PRO A 68 9.50 5.25 3.94
N GLU A 69 8.61 5.14 2.95
CA GLU A 69 8.87 5.61 1.60
C GLU A 69 9.39 7.05 1.70
N ASN A 70 10.66 7.22 1.35
CA ASN A 70 11.26 8.53 1.24
C ASN A 70 10.49 9.27 0.14
N SER A 71 9.64 10.21 0.55
CA SER A 71 8.84 11.10 -0.30
C SER A 71 9.70 12.11 -1.05
N THR A 72 10.70 11.61 -1.78
CA THR A 72 11.57 12.39 -2.65
C THR A 72 10.74 13.20 -3.66
N GLY A 73 9.58 12.68 -4.07
CA GLY A 73 8.62 13.39 -4.93
C GLY A 73 8.04 14.66 -4.32
N SER A 74 7.95 14.75 -2.98
CA SER A 74 7.38 15.93 -2.30
C SER A 74 8.29 17.16 -2.43
N LYS A 75 9.61 16.98 -2.38
CA LYS A 75 10.57 18.10 -2.45
C LYS A 75 10.61 18.77 -3.82
N ILE A 76 10.48 17.99 -4.89
CA ILE A 76 10.46 18.51 -6.26
C ILE A 76 9.17 19.28 -6.53
N GLY A 77 8.03 18.76 -6.02
CA GLY A 77 6.74 19.45 -6.10
C GLY A 77 6.78 20.82 -5.41
N PHE A 78 7.31 20.90 -4.19
CA PHE A 78 7.47 22.18 -3.48
C PHE A 78 8.35 23.19 -4.22
N TRP A 79 9.44 22.74 -4.85
CA TRP A 79 10.31 23.59 -5.65
C TRP A 79 9.60 24.17 -6.89
N LEU A 80 8.85 23.35 -7.61
CA LEU A 80 8.10 23.78 -8.79
C LEU A 80 7.02 24.81 -8.43
N ILE A 81 6.29 24.59 -7.34
CA ILE A 81 5.27 25.54 -6.86
C ILE A 81 5.92 26.88 -6.49
N GLY A 82 7.08 26.86 -5.82
CA GLY A 82 7.82 28.07 -5.48
C GLY A 82 8.27 28.88 -6.71
N ILE A 83 8.76 28.20 -7.75
CA ILE A 83 9.17 28.85 -9.01
C ILE A 83 7.95 29.47 -9.70
N CYS A 84 6.85 28.73 -9.82
CA CYS A 84 5.62 29.25 -10.43
C CYS A 84 5.11 30.51 -9.71
N PHE A 85 5.15 30.52 -8.38
CA PHE A 85 4.74 31.67 -7.59
C PHE A 85 5.62 32.91 -7.90
N LEU A 86 6.94 32.75 -7.91
CA LEU A 86 7.86 33.84 -8.27
C LEU A 86 7.58 34.42 -9.67
N PHE A 87 7.34 33.55 -10.66
CA PHE A 87 6.98 34.00 -12.01
C PHE A 87 5.66 34.80 -12.03
N THR A 88 4.64 34.36 -11.30
CA THR A 88 3.36 35.10 -11.24
C THR A 88 3.52 36.48 -10.62
N VAL A 89 4.32 36.61 -9.54
CA VAL A 89 4.60 37.89 -8.90
C VAL A 89 5.31 38.85 -9.87
N VAL A 90 6.31 38.35 -10.61
CA VAL A 90 7.06 39.15 -11.59
C VAL A 90 6.16 39.61 -12.74
N ILE A 91 5.29 38.73 -13.26
CA ILE A 91 4.35 39.06 -14.33
C ILE A 91 3.37 40.15 -13.87
N VAL A 92 2.78 40.01 -12.68
CA VAL A 92 1.85 41.00 -12.12
C VAL A 92 2.55 42.34 -11.88
N TRP A 93 3.79 42.30 -11.40
CA TRP A 93 4.59 43.52 -11.17
C TRP A 93 4.91 44.23 -12.49
N LEU A 94 5.34 43.51 -13.53
CA LEU A 94 5.55 44.05 -14.87
C LEU A 94 4.26 44.63 -15.47
N ALA A 95 3.13 43.93 -15.31
CA ALA A 95 1.83 44.40 -15.79
C ALA A 95 1.32 45.64 -15.03
N SER A 96 1.74 45.84 -13.79
CA SER A 96 1.40 47.02 -12.99
C SER A 96 2.37 48.21 -13.23
N ALA A 97 3.51 47.95 -13.87
CA ALA A 97 4.53 48.94 -14.19
C ALA A 97 4.44 49.47 -15.63
N GLN A 98 3.56 48.89 -16.47
CA GLN A 98 3.12 49.43 -17.77
C GLN A 98 1.88 50.30 -17.61
#